data_AF-K7YZ22-F1
#
_entry.id   AF-K7YZ22-F1
#
_cell.length_a   1.000
_cell.length_b   1.000
_cell.length_c   1.000
_cell.angle_alpha   90.00
_cell.angle_beta   90.00
_cell.angle_gamma   90.00
#
_symmetry.space_group_name_H-M   'P 1'
#
loop_
_entity.id
_entity.type
_entity.pdbx_description
1 polymer ?
#
loop_
_entity_poly.entity_id
_entity_poly.type
_entity_poly.pdbx_seq_one_letter_code
_entity_poly.pdbx_strand_id
1 'polypeptide(L)'
;MRVSLTVLLMSFVFASQASASAFDSLNDQKLQEQALTLLEQNAGTMRMSGEVHSHEKLTDILAKVQAYNEEILTRLSEGQDLEDMKSAVSHTDTKCTIDQDGRSAVCNLLISYRPLGETNVRFYIDLDDAGNAVGISGTADITRGD
;
A
#
# COMPACT_ATOMS: atom_id res chain seq x y z
N MET A 1 -21.15 68.14 15.06
CA MET A 1 -21.03 66.67 15.07
C MET A 1 -20.07 66.27 13.96
N ARG A 2 -18.87 65.79 14.30
CA ARG A 2 -17.87 65.27 13.35
C ARG A 2 -17.91 63.76 13.45
N VAL A 3 -18.29 63.09 12.36
CA VAL A 3 -18.36 61.62 12.27
C VAL A 3 -16.96 61.12 11.93
N SER A 4 -16.28 60.52 12.91
CA SER A 4 -15.05 59.74 12.67
C SER A 4 -15.45 58.41 12.03
N LEU A 5 -15.04 58.24 10.78
CA LEU A 5 -15.19 57.00 10.01
C LEU A 5 -13.93 56.15 10.25
N THR A 6 -13.98 55.25 11.23
CA THR A 6 -12.90 54.28 11.49
C THR A 6 -12.97 53.20 10.41
N VAL A 7 -12.01 53.20 9.48
CA VAL A 7 -11.88 52.18 8.43
C VAL A 7 -11.44 50.86 9.08
N LEU A 8 -12.30 49.85 8.95
CA LEU A 8 -12.09 48.48 9.37
C LEU A 8 -10.97 47.85 8.52
N LEU A 9 -9.81 47.58 9.10
CA LEU A 9 -8.78 46.73 8.51
C LEU A 9 -9.27 45.28 8.52
N MET A 10 -9.82 44.81 7.40
CA MET A 10 -9.99 43.38 7.12
C MET A 10 -8.63 42.79 6.77
N SER A 11 -7.96 42.22 7.76
CA SER A 11 -6.82 41.32 7.53
C SER A 11 -7.36 40.01 6.96
N PHE A 12 -7.14 39.79 5.66
CA PHE A 12 -7.27 38.48 5.04
C PHE A 12 -6.22 37.54 5.66
N VAL A 13 -6.63 36.76 6.66
CA VAL A 13 -5.86 35.60 7.11
C VAL A 13 -6.12 34.50 6.08
N PHE A 14 -5.30 34.47 5.04
CA PHE A 14 -5.27 33.36 4.09
C PHE A 14 -4.88 32.08 4.83
N ALA A 15 -5.73 31.06 4.67
CA ALA A 15 -5.61 29.75 5.26
C ALA A 15 -4.27 29.07 4.87
N SER A 16 -3.49 28.67 5.86
CA SER A 16 -2.26 27.88 5.71
C SER A 16 -2.27 26.63 6.59
N GLN A 17 -3.43 25.98 6.71
CA GLN A 17 -3.56 24.74 7.47
C GLN A 17 -4.42 23.72 6.72
N ALA A 18 -3.87 23.15 5.63
CA ALA A 18 -4.48 21.97 4.98
C ALA A 18 -3.46 21.06 4.26
N SER A 19 -2.15 21.32 4.37
CA SER A 19 -1.12 20.64 3.57
C SER A 19 -0.32 19.57 4.31
N ALA A 20 -0.71 19.16 5.52
CA ALA A 20 0.01 18.09 6.22
C ALA A 20 -0.50 16.69 5.79
N SER A 21 -1.81 16.48 5.74
CA SER A 21 -2.40 15.14 5.54
C SER A 21 -2.33 14.61 4.11
N ALA A 22 -2.33 15.50 3.10
CA ALA A 22 -2.24 15.08 1.70
C ALA A 22 -0.82 14.63 1.30
N PHE A 23 0.21 15.24 1.90
CA PHE A 23 1.60 14.88 1.63
C PHE A 23 2.00 13.59 2.36
N ASP A 24 1.47 13.37 3.56
CA ASP A 24 1.63 12.13 4.32
C ASP A 24 1.04 10.94 3.53
N SER A 25 -0.19 11.09 3.03
CA SER A 25 -0.85 10.08 2.21
C SER A 25 -0.11 9.76 0.90
N LEU A 26 0.58 10.73 0.29
CA LEU A 26 1.34 10.50 -0.94
C LEU A 26 2.67 9.78 -0.65
N ASN A 27 3.33 10.13 0.46
CA ASN A 27 4.54 9.45 0.90
C ASN A 27 4.24 7.99 1.27
N ASP A 28 3.11 7.74 1.94
CA ASP A 28 2.65 6.40 2.27
C ASP A 28 2.37 5.57 1.00
N GLN A 29 1.68 6.15 0.01
CA GLN A 29 1.42 5.48 -1.27
C GLN A 29 2.72 5.13 -2.00
N LYS A 30 3.65 6.09 -2.10
CA LYS A 30 4.95 5.86 -2.72
C LYS A 30 5.72 4.73 -2.02
N LEU A 31 5.74 4.72 -0.69
CA LEU A 31 6.40 3.67 0.08
C LEU A 31 5.77 2.30 -0.19
N GLN A 32 4.45 2.22 -0.20
CA GLN A 32 3.72 0.98 -0.48
C GLN A 32 4.01 0.44 -1.89
N GLU A 33 4.03 1.31 -2.90
CA GLU A 33 4.38 0.92 -4.28
C GLU A 33 5.81 0.40 -4.38
N GLN A 34 6.78 1.09 -3.76
CA GLN A 34 8.17 0.65 -3.72
C GLN A 34 8.34 -0.68 -2.98
N ALA A 35 7.64 -0.84 -1.85
CA ALA A 35 7.66 -2.06 -1.05
C ALA A 35 7.12 -3.26 -1.83
N LEU A 36 5.97 -3.10 -2.51
CA LEU A 36 5.36 -4.15 -3.32
C LEU A 36 6.27 -4.52 -4.50
N THR A 37 6.87 -3.52 -5.16
CA THR A 37 7.84 -3.75 -6.25
C THR A 37 9.02 -4.59 -5.76
N LEU A 38 9.58 -4.28 -4.59
CA LEU A 38 10.68 -5.06 -4.01
C LEU A 38 10.23 -6.48 -3.65
N LEU A 39 9.02 -6.65 -3.10
CA LEU A 39 8.45 -7.95 -2.79
C LEU A 39 8.36 -8.82 -4.05
N GLU A 40 7.79 -8.30 -5.14
CA GLU A 40 7.64 -9.01 -6.40
C GLU A 40 8.98 -9.40 -7.02
N GLN A 41 9.96 -8.49 -7.02
CA GLN A 41 11.29 -8.73 -7.58
C GLN A 41 12.07 -9.81 -6.82
N ASN A 42 11.87 -9.92 -5.50
CA ASN A 42 12.63 -10.83 -4.64
C ASN A 42 11.89 -12.12 -4.27
N ALA A 43 10.59 -12.20 -4.55
CA ALA A 43 9.71 -13.30 -4.14
C ALA A 43 10.24 -14.70 -4.47
N GLY A 44 10.92 -14.86 -5.62
CA GLY A 44 11.48 -16.15 -6.04
C GLY A 44 12.62 -16.67 -5.16
N THR A 45 13.23 -15.81 -4.34
CA THR A 45 14.36 -16.16 -3.45
C THR A 45 14.03 -16.04 -1.97
N MET A 46 12.89 -15.42 -1.64
CA MET A 46 12.44 -15.25 -0.26
C MET A 46 11.94 -16.58 0.31
N ARG A 47 12.20 -16.76 1.62
CA ARG A 47 11.57 -17.83 2.41
C ARG A 47 10.19 -17.37 2.86
N MET A 48 9.28 -18.32 3.03
CA MET A 48 8.00 -18.07 3.69
C MET A 48 7.99 -18.71 5.07
N SER A 49 7.42 -18.01 6.05
CA SER A 49 7.11 -18.51 7.40
C SER A 49 5.63 -18.38 7.73
N GLY A 50 5.20 -18.93 8.86
CA GLY A 50 3.81 -18.89 9.30
C GLY A 50 2.96 -20.02 8.74
N GLU A 51 1.76 -19.70 8.26
CA GLU A 51 0.72 -20.63 7.79
C GLU A 51 0.92 -21.03 6.32
N VAL A 52 2.05 -21.66 6.06
CA VAL A 52 2.54 -22.00 4.72
C VAL A 52 2.45 -23.49 4.47
N HIS A 53 1.97 -23.87 3.28
CA HIS A 53 2.03 -25.26 2.84
C HIS A 53 3.37 -25.58 2.16
N SER A 54 3.86 -26.82 2.29
CA SER A 54 5.20 -27.23 1.82
C SER A 54 5.46 -27.09 0.31
N HIS A 55 4.40 -26.98 -0.49
CA HIS A 55 4.47 -26.83 -1.94
C HIS A 55 4.21 -25.39 -2.42
N GLU A 56 3.83 -24.51 -1.51
CA GLU A 56 3.45 -23.15 -1.84
C GLU A 56 4.68 -22.28 -2.07
N LYS A 57 4.57 -21.34 -3.01
CA LYS A 57 5.61 -20.35 -3.29
C LYS A 57 5.02 -18.95 -3.19
N LEU A 58 5.81 -18.01 -2.68
CA LEU A 58 5.41 -16.61 -2.62
C LEU A 58 5.09 -16.06 -4.01
N THR A 59 5.83 -16.49 -5.03
CA THR A 59 5.56 -16.17 -6.43
C THR A 59 4.16 -16.55 -6.88
N ASP A 60 3.63 -17.67 -6.40
CA ASP A 60 2.31 -18.17 -6.79
C ASP A 60 1.19 -17.37 -6.11
N ILE A 61 1.44 -16.91 -4.87
CA ILE A 61 0.54 -15.99 -4.16
C ILE A 61 0.49 -14.64 -4.89
N LEU A 62 1.65 -14.06 -5.20
CA LEU A 62 1.75 -12.75 -5.86
C LEU A 62 1.25 -12.80 -7.31
N ALA A 63 1.42 -13.90 -8.02
CA ALA A 63 0.87 -14.07 -9.37
C ALA A 63 -0.66 -13.93 -9.40
N LYS A 64 -1.37 -14.33 -8.35
CA LYS A 64 -2.83 -14.12 -8.24
C LYS A 64 -3.19 -12.64 -8.09
N VAL A 65 -2.37 -11.89 -7.34
CA VAL A 65 -2.52 -10.43 -7.18
C VAL A 65 -2.21 -9.72 -8.49
N GLN A 66 -1.17 -10.12 -9.21
CA GLN A 66 -0.83 -9.58 -10.53
C GLN A 66 -1.95 -9.81 -11.53
N ALA A 67 -2.47 -11.04 -11.62
CA ALA A 67 -3.60 -11.36 -12.49
C ALA A 67 -4.86 -10.54 -12.16
N TYR A 68 -5.11 -10.28 -10.88
CA TYR A 68 -6.20 -9.38 -10.44
C TYR A 68 -6.00 -7.94 -10.94
N ASN A 69 -4.79 -7.39 -10.76
CA ASN A 69 -4.46 -6.04 -11.21
C ASN A 69 -4.53 -5.92 -12.74
N GLU A 70 -4.03 -6.91 -13.47
CA GLU A 70 -4.13 -6.97 -14.93
C GLU A 70 -5.59 -7.02 -15.41
N GLU A 71 -6.46 -7.78 -14.74
CA GLU A 71 -7.89 -7.80 -15.06
C GLU A 71 -8.53 -6.43 -14.83
N ILE A 72 -8.21 -5.73 -13.72
CA ILE A 72 -8.68 -4.36 -13.47
C ILE A 72 -8.26 -3.44 -14.61
N LEU A 73 -6.97 -3.43 -14.95
CA LEU A 73 -6.43 -2.55 -15.98
C LEU A 73 -7.06 -2.84 -17.35
N THR A 74 -7.23 -4.12 -17.69
CA THR A 74 -7.89 -4.54 -18.93
C THR A 74 -9.32 -4.01 -18.99
N ARG A 75 -10.12 -4.25 -17.95
CA ARG A 75 -11.52 -3.78 -17.89
C ARG A 75 -11.63 -2.26 -17.95
N LEU A 76 -10.79 -1.54 -17.21
CA LEU A 76 -10.75 -0.08 -17.26
C LEU A 76 -10.40 0.42 -18.66
N SER A 77 -9.44 -0.22 -19.34
CA SER A 77 -9.07 0.15 -20.71
C SER A 77 -10.15 -0.15 -21.75
N GLU A 78 -10.95 -1.19 -21.51
CA GLU A 78 -12.06 -1.61 -22.37
C GLU A 78 -13.40 -0.94 -21.99
N GLY A 79 -13.43 -0.12 -20.94
CA GLY A 79 -14.65 0.53 -20.43
C GLY A 79 -15.67 -0.44 -19.83
N GLN A 80 -15.22 -1.59 -19.33
CA GLN A 80 -16.07 -2.60 -18.69
C GLN A 80 -16.22 -2.38 -17.20
N ASP A 81 -17.29 -2.93 -16.63
CA ASP A 81 -17.53 -2.93 -15.19
C ASP A 81 -16.55 -3.86 -14.44
N LEU A 82 -16.18 -3.46 -13.23
CA LEU A 82 -15.34 -4.22 -12.29
C LEU A 82 -16.16 -5.21 -11.43
N GLU A 83 -17.49 -5.11 -11.40
CA GLU A 83 -18.35 -5.98 -10.60
C GLU A 83 -18.24 -7.46 -11.03
N ASP A 84 -18.15 -7.73 -12.32
CA ASP A 84 -18.11 -9.09 -12.89
C ASP A 84 -16.69 -9.65 -13.10
N MET A 85 -15.73 -9.22 -12.30
CA MET A 85 -14.35 -9.72 -12.37
C MET A 85 -14.27 -11.23 -12.11
N LYS A 86 -13.45 -11.94 -12.89
CA LYS A 86 -13.25 -13.40 -12.83
C LYS A 86 -12.17 -13.81 -11.84
N SER A 87 -11.30 -12.88 -11.44
CA SER A 87 -10.25 -13.16 -10.47
C SER A 87 -10.81 -13.77 -9.19
N ALA A 88 -10.08 -14.77 -8.68
CA ALA A 88 -10.33 -15.35 -7.37
C ALA A 88 -10.01 -14.37 -6.24
N VAL A 89 -9.15 -13.37 -6.50
CA VAL A 89 -8.92 -12.24 -5.60
C VAL A 89 -10.06 -11.24 -5.77
N SER A 90 -10.67 -10.83 -4.67
CA SER A 90 -11.70 -9.77 -4.65
C SER A 90 -11.10 -8.40 -4.38
N HIS A 91 -10.07 -8.35 -3.53
CA HIS A 91 -9.49 -7.13 -3.04
C HIS A 91 -8.05 -7.34 -2.57
N THR A 92 -7.25 -6.30 -2.68
CA THR A 92 -5.90 -6.25 -2.11
C THR A 92 -5.69 -4.91 -1.44
N ASP A 93 -5.09 -4.92 -0.25
CA ASP A 93 -4.67 -3.72 0.48
C ASP A 93 -3.22 -3.86 0.91
N THR A 94 -2.43 -2.80 0.76
CA THR A 94 -1.03 -2.78 1.21
C THR A 94 -0.85 -1.67 2.22
N LYS A 95 -0.30 -2.00 3.38
CA LYS A 95 -0.02 -1.02 4.41
C LYS A 95 1.37 -1.20 4.97
N CYS A 96 2.15 -0.13 4.95
CA CYS A 96 3.47 -0.05 5.54
C CYS A 96 3.47 0.84 6.77
N THR A 97 4.20 0.43 7.80
CA THR A 97 4.44 1.20 9.02
C THR A 97 5.93 1.34 9.20
N ILE A 98 6.45 2.56 9.17
CA ILE A 98 7.86 2.86 9.45
C ILE A 98 8.13 2.57 10.93
N ASP A 99 9.21 1.84 11.21
CA ASP A 99 9.63 1.53 12.57
C ASP A 99 10.21 2.78 13.28
N GLN A 100 10.33 2.74 14.60
CA GLN A 100 10.77 3.87 15.41
C GLN A 100 12.19 4.36 15.08
N ASP A 101 13.01 3.50 14.49
CA ASP A 101 14.37 3.84 14.06
C ASP A 101 14.41 4.66 12.76
N GLY A 102 13.29 4.74 12.03
CA GLY A 102 13.17 5.42 10.74
C GLY A 102 13.96 4.76 9.61
N ARG A 103 14.51 3.56 9.82
CA ARG A 103 15.40 2.86 8.88
C ARG A 103 14.80 1.60 8.31
N SER A 104 13.69 1.15 8.86
CA SER A 104 12.95 0.01 8.34
C SER A 104 11.45 0.29 8.35
N ALA A 105 10.71 -0.47 7.54
CA ALA A 105 9.25 -0.49 7.62
C ALA A 105 8.74 -1.92 7.58
N VAL A 106 7.65 -2.14 8.31
CA VAL A 106 6.89 -3.38 8.27
C VAL A 106 5.70 -3.18 7.34
N CYS A 107 5.66 -3.95 6.26
CA CYS A 107 4.58 -3.92 5.29
C CYS A 107 3.72 -5.17 5.39
N ASN A 108 2.42 -5.00 5.17
CA ASN A 108 1.42 -6.05 5.16
C ASN A 108 0.65 -5.93 3.84
N LEU A 109 0.69 -6.97 3.02
CA LEU A 109 -0.16 -7.12 1.84
C LEU A 109 -1.31 -8.06 2.22
N LEU A 110 -2.50 -7.49 2.43
CA LEU A 110 -3.72 -8.23 2.65
C LEU A 110 -4.35 -8.59 1.30
N ILE A 111 -4.67 -9.86 1.12
CA ILE A 111 -5.29 -10.41 -0.09
C ILE A 111 -6.59 -11.08 0.33
N SER A 112 -7.72 -10.57 -0.14
CA SER A 112 -9.03 -11.17 0.08
C SER A 112 -9.44 -12.00 -1.13
N TYR A 113 -9.99 -13.19 -0.90
CA TYR A 113 -10.41 -14.14 -1.94
C TYR A 113 -11.94 -14.32 -1.97
N ARG A 114 -12.46 -14.73 -3.12
CA ARG A 114 -13.86 -15.17 -3.32
C ARG A 114 -13.95 -16.70 -3.26
N PRO A 115 -15.01 -17.29 -2.66
CA PRO A 115 -16.11 -16.62 -1.95
C PRO A 115 -15.75 -16.13 -0.54
N LEU A 116 -14.77 -16.75 0.13
CA LEU A 116 -14.24 -16.37 1.44
C LEU A 116 -12.77 -16.78 1.53
N GLY A 117 -12.04 -16.13 2.43
CA GLY A 117 -10.65 -16.41 2.76
C GLY A 117 -9.75 -15.18 2.60
N GLU A 118 -8.79 -15.04 3.51
CA GLU A 118 -7.80 -13.96 3.49
C GLU A 118 -6.39 -14.53 3.59
N THR A 119 -5.43 -13.83 3.00
CA THR A 119 -4.01 -14.09 3.20
C THR A 119 -3.32 -12.76 3.40
N ASN A 120 -2.63 -12.63 4.54
CA ASN A 120 -1.76 -11.51 4.81
C ASN A 120 -0.30 -11.94 4.63
N VAL A 121 0.40 -11.20 3.77
CA VAL A 121 1.84 -11.35 3.55
C VAL A 121 2.53 -10.20 4.29
N ARG A 122 3.14 -10.50 5.43
CA ARG A 122 3.95 -9.55 6.19
C ARG A 122 5.41 -9.65 5.75
N PHE A 123 6.03 -8.51 5.45
CA PHE A 123 7.43 -8.45 5.04
C PHE A 123 8.07 -7.15 5.55
N TYR A 124 9.40 -7.14 5.57
CA TYR A 124 10.20 -6.03 6.10
C TYR A 124 11.03 -5.43 4.99
N ILE A 125 11.06 -4.11 4.92
CA ILE A 125 11.89 -3.36 3.97
C ILE A 125 12.88 -2.47 4.71
N ASP A 126 14.05 -2.29 4.09
CA ASP A 126 15.08 -1.35 4.52
C ASP A 126 14.85 -0.01 3.82
N LEU A 127 15.02 1.08 4.56
CA LEU A 127 14.85 2.45 4.08
C LEU A 127 16.18 3.19 4.00
N ASP A 128 16.32 4.08 3.01
CA ASP A 128 17.39 5.07 3.00
C ASP A 128 17.07 6.29 3.89
N ASP A 129 18.02 7.22 4.02
CA ASP A 129 17.83 8.45 4.81
C ASP A 129 16.72 9.37 4.28
N ALA A 130 16.25 9.15 3.05
CA ALA A 130 15.14 9.88 2.43
C ALA A 130 13.81 9.13 2.53
N GLY A 131 13.76 7.98 3.21
CA GLY A 131 12.56 7.16 3.40
C GLY A 131 12.16 6.32 2.19
N ASN A 132 13.05 6.13 1.21
CA ASN A 132 12.78 5.26 0.07
C ASN A 132 13.13 3.80 0.42
N ALA A 133 12.35 2.86 -0.10
CA ALA A 133 12.67 1.45 0.05
C ALA A 133 13.88 1.06 -0.81
N VAL A 134 14.92 0.49 -0.20
CA VAL A 134 16.18 0.11 -0.85
C VAL A 134 16.55 -1.37 -0.68
N GLY A 135 15.88 -2.07 0.25
CA GLY A 135 16.14 -3.47 0.54
C GLY A 135 14.88 -4.17 1.06
N ILE A 136 14.89 -5.50 1.03
CA ILE A 136 13.84 -6.34 1.57
C ILE A 136 14.44 -7.53 2.32
N SER A 137 13.85 -7.87 3.45
CA SER A 137 14.21 -9.07 4.22
C SER A 137 14.01 -10.33 3.38
N GLY A 138 14.87 -11.34 3.59
CA GLY A 138 14.79 -12.62 2.89
C GLY A 138 13.63 -13.53 3.34
N THR A 139 12.74 -13.05 4.20
CA THR A 139 11.60 -13.81 4.72
C THR A 139 10.31 -12.99 4.66
N ALA A 140 9.23 -13.61 4.17
CA ALA A 140 7.86 -13.13 4.33
C ALA A 140 7.08 -14.04 5.28
N ASP A 141 6.33 -13.46 6.20
CA ASP A 141 5.47 -14.18 7.12
C ASP A 141 4.03 -14.21 6.58
N ILE A 142 3.45 -15.41 6.50
CA ILE A 142 2.15 -15.65 5.90
C ILE A 142 1.17 -16.01 7.00
N THR A 143 0.05 -15.29 7.08
CA THR A 143 -1.07 -15.62 7.96
C THR A 143 -2.35 -15.67 7.16
N ARG A 144 -3.25 -16.60 7.47
CA ARG A 144 -4.52 -16.78 6.76
C ARG A 144 -5.70 -16.44 7.67
N GLY A 145 -6.73 -15.86 7.06
CA GLY A 145 -8.03 -15.65 7.68
C GLY A 145 -9.04 -16.60 7.06
N ASP A 146 -9.87 -17.22 7.90
CA ASP A 146 -10.99 -18.09 7.51
C ASP A 146 -12.28 -17.28 7.35
#